data_AF-A0A3M1K512-F1
#
_entry.id   AF-A0A3M1K512-F1
#
_cell.length_a   1.000
_cell.length_b   1.000
_cell.length_c   1.000
_cell.angle_alpha   90.00
_cell.angle_beta   90.00
_cell.angle_gamma   90.00
#
_symmetry.space_group_name_H-M   'P 1'
#
loop_
_entity.id
_entity.type
_entity.pdbx_description
1 polymer ?
#
loop_
_entity_poly.entity_id
_entity_poly.type
_entity_poly.pdbx_seq_one_letter_code
_entity_poly.pdbx_strand_id
1 'polypeptide(L)'
;MLVLSAYDRRATARALRDGRPLPAGGGLYLLDLGKALHKAGKWKALRLKGATIRRPHGITAIGEEKADTPRLFVIARRYRNGTLEADIRQMRLDLRAGRLIAVKELAHGPAWCAANDLAFDERANALLVTLDHAACHGPARWWEDLTAAASGRLVRIDLDEDAVAPLTTPEAAHIISHSLVWPNGIAIARDRVWVAETRGRRLRTFDSHDLAPRAITALSGAPDNLSLLLPADDGDDRAAPGVLVAVHDSLWRLALLRDHLFGVRHAKSRIIRLDDDGQAFELLVDDGSRLSAATTALAINERLIAASAWDDRLLVCRLIARKDEERRT
;
A
#
# COMPACT_ATOMS: atom_id res chain seq x y z
N MET A 1 4.49 -0.34 -17.50
CA MET A 1 4.91 -1.48 -16.65
C MET A 1 4.30 -1.33 -15.27
N LEU A 2 3.97 -2.42 -14.59
CA LEU A 2 3.48 -2.43 -13.20
C LEU A 2 4.51 -3.10 -12.29
N VAL A 3 4.85 -2.46 -11.16
CA VAL A 3 5.66 -3.07 -10.10
C VAL A 3 4.73 -3.74 -9.09
N LEU A 4 5.00 -5.00 -8.77
CA LEU A 4 4.23 -5.80 -7.81
C LEU A 4 5.09 -6.16 -6.62
N SER A 5 4.57 -5.97 -5.41
CA SER A 5 5.10 -6.57 -4.17
C SER A 5 4.32 -7.85 -3.87
N ALA A 6 5.01 -8.99 -3.76
CA ALA A 6 4.33 -10.26 -3.49
C ALA A 6 5.20 -11.21 -2.66
N TYR A 7 4.57 -11.91 -1.71
CA TYR A 7 5.13 -13.08 -1.03
C TYR A 7 4.00 -13.89 -0.39
N ASP A 8 4.24 -15.17 -0.11
CA ASP A 8 3.24 -16.01 0.56
C ASP A 8 3.20 -15.69 2.07
N ARG A 9 2.26 -14.81 2.44
CA ARG A 9 1.99 -14.42 3.84
C ARG A 9 1.55 -15.60 4.70
N ARG A 10 0.79 -16.55 4.14
CA ARG A 10 0.28 -17.72 4.88
C ARG A 10 1.39 -18.72 5.15
N ALA A 11 2.21 -19.06 4.15
CA ALA A 11 3.36 -19.92 4.36
C ALA A 11 4.36 -19.30 5.34
N THR A 12 4.52 -17.97 5.30
CA THR A 12 5.33 -17.23 6.27
C THR A 12 4.79 -17.37 7.69
N ALA A 13 3.50 -17.12 7.90
CA ALA A 13 2.86 -17.23 9.21
C ALA A 13 2.94 -18.66 9.77
N ARG A 14 2.70 -19.67 8.91
CA ARG A 14 2.87 -21.09 9.28
C ARG A 14 4.30 -21.40 9.69
N ALA A 15 5.30 -20.99 8.90
CA ALA A 15 6.70 -21.24 9.21
C ALA A 15 7.10 -20.64 10.57
N LEU A 16 6.67 -19.41 10.87
CA LEU A 16 6.93 -18.77 12.16
C LEU A 16 6.30 -19.52 13.33
N ARG A 17 5.01 -19.89 13.20
CA ARG A 17 4.29 -20.63 14.23
C ARG A 17 4.91 -22.01 14.50
N ASP A 18 5.36 -22.67 13.44
CA ASP A 18 5.90 -24.03 13.52
C ASP A 18 7.41 -24.04 13.83
N GLY A 19 8.05 -22.87 14.03
CA GLY A 19 9.50 -22.77 14.24
C GLY A 19 10.35 -23.24 13.04
N ARG A 20 9.79 -23.22 11.82
CA ARG A 20 10.43 -23.71 10.59
C ARG A 20 11.15 -22.59 9.83
N PRO A 21 12.11 -22.94 8.95
CA PRO A 21 12.73 -21.98 8.05
C PRO A 21 11.69 -21.22 7.23
N LEU A 22 11.91 -19.92 7.16
CA LEU A 22 11.07 -19.02 6.41
C LEU A 22 11.11 -19.32 4.90
N PRO A 23 9.96 -19.28 4.19
CA PRO A 23 9.94 -19.49 2.75
C PRO A 23 10.88 -18.51 2.03
N ALA A 24 11.69 -19.04 1.11
CA ALA A 24 12.60 -18.23 0.29
C ALA A 24 11.88 -17.42 -0.81
N GLY A 25 10.60 -17.73 -1.06
CA GLY A 25 9.77 -17.08 -2.06
C GLY A 25 9.38 -15.64 -1.69
N GLY A 26 9.03 -14.87 -2.72
CA GLY A 26 8.59 -13.49 -2.63
C GLY A 26 9.60 -12.46 -3.14
N GLY A 27 9.15 -11.23 -3.28
CA GLY A 27 9.94 -10.08 -3.70
C GLY A 27 9.16 -9.12 -4.56
N LEU A 28 9.91 -8.35 -5.35
CA LEU A 28 9.37 -7.36 -6.27
C LEU A 28 9.38 -7.92 -7.68
N TYR A 29 8.34 -7.62 -8.45
CA TYR A 29 8.15 -8.15 -9.79
C TYR A 29 7.73 -7.04 -10.76
N LEU A 30 8.08 -7.17 -12.03
CA LEU A 30 7.56 -6.37 -13.13
C LEU A 30 6.53 -7.16 -13.92
N LEU A 31 5.39 -6.54 -14.16
CA LEU A 31 4.36 -7.05 -15.06
C LEU A 31 4.17 -6.07 -16.21
N ASP A 32 4.26 -6.59 -17.44
CA ASP A 32 3.85 -5.83 -18.62
C ASP A 32 2.31 -5.82 -18.71
N LEU A 33 1.74 -4.64 -18.52
CA LEU A 33 0.30 -4.43 -18.56
C LEU A 33 -0.27 -4.43 -19.97
N GLY A 34 0.52 -4.14 -21.01
CA GLY A 34 0.00 -3.92 -22.36
C GLY A 34 -0.88 -5.07 -22.86
N LYS A 35 -0.48 -6.32 -22.61
CA LYS A 35 -1.29 -7.50 -22.95
C LYS A 35 -2.26 -7.91 -21.83
N ALA A 36 -1.88 -7.69 -20.56
CA ALA A 36 -2.66 -8.11 -19.40
C ALA A 36 -3.97 -7.32 -19.22
N LEU A 37 -4.05 -6.09 -19.75
CA LEU A 37 -5.24 -5.24 -19.64
C LEU A 37 -6.41 -5.66 -20.54
N HIS A 38 -6.18 -6.49 -21.55
CA HIS A 38 -7.18 -6.85 -22.56
C HIS A 38 -7.61 -8.31 -22.54
N LYS A 39 -6.86 -9.19 -21.84
CA LYS A 39 -7.14 -10.62 -21.83
C LYS A 39 -6.92 -11.24 -20.44
N ALA A 40 -7.95 -11.91 -19.93
CA ALA A 40 -7.83 -12.74 -18.74
C ALA A 40 -6.90 -13.93 -19.00
N GLY A 41 -6.04 -14.26 -18.04
CA GLY A 41 -5.13 -15.39 -18.18
C GLY A 41 -4.01 -15.40 -17.15
N LYS A 42 -3.14 -16.40 -17.27
CA LYS A 42 -1.91 -16.49 -16.50
C LYS A 42 -0.84 -15.63 -17.17
N TRP A 43 -0.29 -14.69 -16.41
CA TRP A 43 0.76 -13.80 -16.88
C TRP A 43 2.04 -14.05 -16.11
N LYS A 44 3.17 -13.99 -16.80
CA LYS A 44 4.49 -14.14 -16.18
C LYS A 44 4.97 -12.77 -15.73
N ALA A 45 5.09 -12.58 -14.42
CA ALA A 45 5.78 -11.41 -13.86
C ALA A 45 7.29 -11.69 -13.77
N LEU A 46 8.10 -10.74 -14.19
CA LEU A 46 9.56 -10.81 -14.10
C LEU A 46 10.01 -10.44 -12.68
N ARG A 47 10.61 -11.37 -11.95
CA ARG A 47 11.19 -11.05 -10.63
C ARG A 47 12.37 -10.09 -10.80
N LEU A 48 12.34 -8.98 -10.06
CA LEU A 48 13.42 -8.01 -10.04
C LEU A 48 14.65 -8.57 -9.33
N LYS A 49 15.82 -8.38 -9.95
CA LYS A 49 17.14 -8.78 -9.42
C LYS A 49 17.84 -7.62 -8.71
N GLY A 50 18.98 -7.87 -8.05
CA GLY A 50 19.91 -6.84 -7.56
C GLY A 50 19.76 -6.49 -6.07
N ALA A 51 18.55 -6.52 -5.51
CA ALA A 51 18.32 -6.33 -4.08
C ALA A 51 17.59 -7.53 -3.47
N THR A 52 18.06 -8.01 -2.32
CA THR A 52 17.39 -9.10 -1.59
C THR A 52 16.22 -8.55 -0.78
N ILE A 53 15.07 -8.40 -1.43
CA ILE A 53 13.79 -8.05 -0.80
C ILE A 53 12.88 -9.27 -0.93
N ARG A 54 12.64 -9.97 0.19
CA ARG A 54 11.80 -11.19 0.18
C ARG A 54 10.35 -10.92 0.58
N ARG A 55 10.11 -9.91 1.41
CA ARG A 55 8.78 -9.60 1.96
C ARG A 55 8.52 -8.11 1.86
N PRO A 56 8.37 -7.59 0.64
CA PRO A 56 7.96 -6.21 0.47
C PRO A 56 6.56 -6.01 1.07
N HIS A 57 6.34 -4.84 1.66
CA HIS A 57 5.04 -4.37 2.13
C HIS A 57 4.60 -3.20 1.25
N GLY A 58 4.51 -1.98 1.78
CA GLY A 58 4.27 -0.76 1.02
C GLY A 58 5.40 -0.45 0.02
N ILE A 59 5.00 0.04 -1.15
CA ILE A 59 5.90 0.48 -2.21
C ILE A 59 5.37 1.76 -2.85
N THR A 60 6.25 2.66 -3.24
CA THR A 60 5.91 3.76 -4.15
C THR A 60 7.01 3.94 -5.17
N ALA A 61 6.63 4.30 -6.40
CA ALA A 61 7.55 4.50 -7.50
C ALA A 61 7.30 5.87 -8.12
N ILE A 62 8.39 6.57 -8.45
CA ILE A 62 8.33 7.88 -9.10
C ILE A 62 9.02 7.75 -10.43
N GLY A 63 8.27 8.04 -11.50
CA GLY A 63 8.85 8.25 -12.81
C GLY A 63 9.57 9.59 -12.82
N GLU A 64 10.83 9.60 -13.22
CA GLU A 64 11.46 10.84 -13.67
C GLU A 64 11.17 10.92 -15.17
N GLU A 65 10.58 12.02 -15.65
CA GLU A 65 9.98 12.18 -17.01
C GLU A 65 10.87 11.73 -18.19
N LYS A 66 12.19 11.57 -17.96
CA LYS A 66 13.18 11.19 -18.98
C LYS A 66 14.07 10.01 -18.61
N ALA A 67 13.84 9.34 -17.47
CA ALA A 67 14.70 8.25 -17.02
C ALA A 67 14.05 6.87 -17.19
N ASP A 68 14.76 5.95 -17.85
CA ASP A 68 14.46 4.50 -17.82
C ASP A 68 14.67 3.87 -16.42
N THR A 69 15.00 4.69 -15.42
CA THR A 69 15.40 4.30 -14.07
C THR A 69 14.59 5.02 -12.98
N PRO A 70 13.27 4.77 -12.87
CA PRO A 70 12.44 5.35 -11.81
C PRO A 70 13.00 5.08 -10.41
N ARG A 71 12.75 6.02 -9.49
CA ARG A 71 13.01 5.81 -8.05
C ARG A 71 11.94 4.88 -7.52
N LEU A 72 12.36 3.88 -6.75
CA LEU A 72 11.47 2.94 -6.08
C LEU A 72 11.79 2.96 -4.59
N PHE A 73 10.76 3.17 -3.78
CA PHE A 73 10.85 3.05 -2.33
C PHE A 73 10.05 1.86 -1.85
N VAL A 74 10.60 1.15 -0.88
CA VAL A 74 10.05 -0.12 -0.42
C VAL A 74 10.22 -0.25 1.07
N ILE A 75 9.14 -0.67 1.74
CA ILE A 75 9.20 -1.22 3.09
C ILE A 75 9.50 -2.72 2.95
N ALA A 76 10.70 -3.14 3.34
CA ALA A 76 11.14 -4.52 3.30
C ALA A 76 11.07 -5.14 4.69
N ARG A 77 10.12 -6.06 4.91
CA ARG A 77 10.00 -6.76 6.19
C ARG A 77 10.96 -7.94 6.26
N ARG A 78 11.50 -8.22 7.44
CA ARG A 78 12.35 -9.39 7.71
C ARG A 78 12.11 -9.89 9.13
N TYR A 79 12.44 -11.14 9.38
CA TYR A 79 12.41 -11.70 10.72
C TYR A 79 13.82 -12.09 11.12
N ARG A 80 14.28 -11.59 12.26
CA ARG A 80 15.57 -11.92 12.85
C ARG A 80 15.30 -12.53 14.21
N ASN A 81 15.67 -13.80 14.40
CA ASN A 81 15.44 -14.54 15.65
C ASN A 81 13.96 -14.50 16.10
N GLY A 82 13.03 -14.61 15.16
CA GLY A 82 11.58 -14.52 15.44
C GLY A 82 11.01 -13.11 15.57
N THR A 83 11.86 -12.09 15.72
CA THR A 83 11.44 -10.68 15.80
C THR A 83 11.22 -10.10 14.41
N LEU A 84 10.05 -9.48 14.21
CA LEU A 84 9.76 -8.72 13.00
C LEU A 84 10.54 -7.39 13.02
N GLU A 85 11.29 -7.15 11.95
CA GLU A 85 11.96 -5.89 11.66
C GLU A 85 11.50 -5.39 10.30
N ALA A 86 11.67 -4.10 10.04
CA ALA A 86 11.51 -3.55 8.71
C ALA A 86 12.68 -2.63 8.35
N ASP A 87 13.00 -2.62 7.06
CA ASP A 87 13.95 -1.70 6.45
C ASP A 87 13.17 -0.83 5.44
N ILE A 88 13.42 0.47 5.43
CA ILE A 88 12.91 1.38 4.39
C ILE A 88 14.04 1.65 3.43
N ARG A 89 13.83 1.34 2.16
CA ARG A 89 14.89 1.38 1.14
C ARG A 89 14.48 2.24 -0.03
N GLN A 90 15.45 3.02 -0.52
CA GLN A 90 15.40 3.68 -1.82
C GLN A 90 16.26 2.89 -2.80
N MET A 91 15.75 2.70 -4.01
CA MET A 91 16.46 2.07 -5.12
C MET A 91 16.14 2.80 -6.43
N ARG A 92 16.96 2.55 -7.45
CA ARG A 92 16.64 2.84 -8.84
C ARG A 92 16.21 1.54 -9.53
N LEU A 93 15.15 1.61 -10.32
CA LEU A 93 14.61 0.47 -11.05
C LEU A 93 14.99 0.56 -12.52
N ASP A 94 15.97 -0.22 -12.96
CA ASP A 94 16.31 -0.37 -14.38
C ASP A 94 15.25 -1.25 -15.05
N LEU A 95 14.29 -0.60 -15.73
CA LEU A 95 13.14 -1.25 -16.35
C LEU A 95 13.56 -2.17 -17.50
N ARG A 96 14.65 -1.85 -18.21
CA ARG A 96 15.13 -2.62 -19.37
C ARG A 96 15.81 -3.91 -18.93
N ALA A 97 16.68 -3.82 -17.93
CA ALA A 97 17.39 -4.98 -17.40
C ALA A 97 16.59 -5.75 -16.32
N GLY A 98 15.45 -5.21 -15.86
CA GLY A 98 14.62 -5.82 -14.82
C GLY A 98 15.37 -6.00 -13.50
N ARG A 99 16.12 -4.97 -13.08
CA ARG A 99 16.98 -5.00 -11.89
C ARG A 99 16.85 -3.74 -11.05
N LEU A 100 17.16 -3.90 -9.79
CA LEU A 100 17.24 -2.86 -8.78
C LEU A 100 18.71 -2.50 -8.60
N ILE A 101 19.03 -1.22 -8.73
CA ILE A 101 20.38 -0.67 -8.59
C ILE A 101 20.37 0.48 -7.57
N ALA A 102 21.56 0.92 -7.14
CA ALA A 102 21.74 2.05 -6.22
C ALA A 102 20.85 1.94 -4.96
N VAL A 103 20.97 0.81 -4.24
CA VAL A 103 20.19 0.55 -3.03
C VAL A 103 20.74 1.41 -1.88
N LYS A 104 19.94 2.36 -1.40
CA LYS A 104 20.20 3.16 -0.18
C LYS A 104 19.21 2.72 0.89
N GLU A 105 19.71 2.34 2.06
CA GLU A 105 18.86 2.09 3.24
C GLU A 105 18.62 3.43 3.94
N LEU A 106 17.36 3.78 4.16
CA LEU A 106 16.94 5.05 4.76
C LEU A 106 16.61 4.87 6.24
N ALA A 107 16.06 3.72 6.59
CA ALA A 107 15.73 3.35 7.96
C ALA A 107 15.81 1.83 8.13
N HIS A 108 16.14 1.36 9.34
CA HIS A 108 16.16 -0.06 9.62
C HIS A 108 15.95 -0.40 11.09
N GLY A 109 15.52 -1.64 11.33
CA GLY A 109 15.56 -2.27 12.65
C GLY A 109 14.19 -2.60 13.22
N PRO A 110 14.15 -3.11 14.47
CA PRO A 110 12.92 -3.58 15.10
C PRO A 110 11.94 -2.43 15.38
N ALA A 111 12.41 -1.22 15.63
CA ALA A 111 11.55 -0.06 15.88
C ALA A 111 10.70 0.33 14.66
N TRP A 112 11.10 -0.09 13.45
CA TRP A 112 10.39 0.14 12.20
C TRP A 112 9.43 -0.99 11.80
N CYS A 113 9.27 -2.04 12.62
CA CYS A 113 8.40 -3.19 12.36
C CYS A 113 6.96 -2.82 11.91
N ALA A 114 6.46 -1.67 12.39
CA ALA A 114 5.11 -1.17 12.19
C ALA A 114 4.98 -0.35 10.89
N ALA A 115 6.09 -0.11 10.17
CA ALA A 115 6.06 0.51 8.87
C ALA A 115 5.12 -0.28 7.95
N ASN A 116 4.13 0.43 7.43
CA ASN A 116 3.04 -0.17 6.68
C ASN A 116 3.07 0.28 5.22
N ASP A 117 2.88 1.58 4.97
CA ASP A 117 2.90 2.15 3.63
C ASP A 117 3.72 3.46 3.58
N LEU A 118 4.05 3.90 2.37
CA LEU A 118 4.81 5.12 2.16
C LEU A 118 4.38 5.90 0.91
N ALA A 119 4.53 7.21 0.97
CA ALA A 119 4.34 8.12 -0.15
C ALA A 119 5.52 9.08 -0.25
N PHE A 120 5.91 9.40 -1.48
CA PHE A 120 6.95 10.40 -1.72
C PHE A 120 6.33 11.78 -1.84
N ASP A 121 6.84 12.70 -1.03
CA ASP A 121 6.57 14.12 -1.14
C ASP A 121 7.68 14.77 -1.96
N GLU A 122 7.36 15.08 -3.23
CA GLU A 122 8.29 15.69 -4.16
C GLU A 122 8.74 17.09 -3.73
N ARG A 123 7.85 17.87 -3.11
CA ARG A 123 8.15 19.25 -2.73
C ARG A 123 9.14 19.31 -1.58
N ALA A 124 8.93 18.45 -0.59
CA ALA A 124 9.84 18.33 0.54
C ALA A 124 11.06 17.44 0.26
N ASN A 125 11.10 16.76 -0.90
CA ASN A 125 12.02 15.66 -1.19
C ASN A 125 12.11 14.70 0.01
N ALA A 126 10.97 14.20 0.46
CA ALA A 126 10.83 13.42 1.68
C ALA A 126 9.93 12.19 1.45
N LEU A 127 10.05 11.20 2.35
CA LEU A 127 9.08 10.11 2.44
C LEU A 127 8.17 10.32 3.64
N LEU A 128 6.88 10.25 3.39
CA LEU A 128 5.88 10.09 4.44
C LEU A 128 5.63 8.60 4.64
N VAL A 129 5.67 8.14 5.89
CA VAL A 129 5.58 6.72 6.25
C VAL A 129 4.53 6.54 7.34
N THR A 130 3.62 5.60 7.13
CA THR A 130 2.64 5.19 8.14
C THR A 130 3.22 4.09 9.01
N LEU A 131 3.09 4.28 10.33
CA LEU A 131 3.45 3.29 11.34
C LEU A 131 2.17 2.81 12.00
N ASP A 132 1.78 1.58 11.70
CA ASP A 132 0.44 1.08 11.97
C ASP A 132 0.13 0.91 13.47
N HIS A 133 1.17 0.75 14.30
CA HIS A 133 1.10 0.50 15.73
C HIS A 133 2.30 1.14 16.46
N ALA A 134 2.20 1.19 17.78
CA ALA A 134 3.36 1.46 18.63
C ALA A 134 4.14 0.16 18.93
N ALA A 135 3.44 -0.93 19.26
CA ALA A 135 4.05 -2.22 19.52
C ALA A 135 4.10 -3.15 18.29
N CYS A 136 5.22 -3.85 18.13
CA CYS A 136 5.43 -4.84 17.06
C CYS A 136 4.78 -6.20 17.34
N HIS A 137 4.70 -6.60 18.61
CA HIS A 137 4.30 -7.94 19.04
C HIS A 137 3.90 -7.96 20.52
N GLY A 138 3.43 -9.13 20.98
CA GLY A 138 3.13 -9.38 22.39
C GLY A 138 1.80 -8.78 22.88
N PRO A 139 1.61 -8.75 24.22
CA PRO A 139 0.36 -8.29 24.82
C PRO A 139 0.00 -6.84 24.50
N ALA A 140 1.00 -5.96 24.39
CA ALA A 140 0.79 -4.56 24.01
C ALA A 140 0.18 -4.45 22.61
N ARG A 141 0.75 -5.17 21.63
CA ARG A 141 0.19 -5.24 20.28
C ARG A 141 -1.23 -5.80 20.28
N TRP A 142 -1.47 -6.89 21.00
CA TRP A 142 -2.80 -7.47 21.11
C TRP A 142 -3.83 -6.50 21.72
N TRP A 143 -3.42 -5.73 22.73
CA TRP A 143 -4.27 -4.72 23.35
C TRP A 143 -4.57 -3.54 22.42
N GLU A 144 -3.57 -3.04 21.69
CA GLU A 144 -3.75 -2.01 20.66
C GLU A 144 -4.75 -2.46 19.59
N ASP A 145 -4.60 -3.71 19.13
CA ASP A 145 -5.55 -4.34 18.24
C ASP A 145 -6.94 -4.40 18.89
N LEU A 146 -7.11 -5.01 20.06
CA LEU A 146 -8.42 -5.17 20.69
C LEU A 146 -9.16 -3.84 20.91
N THR A 147 -8.46 -2.81 21.35
CA THR A 147 -9.05 -1.52 21.75
C THR A 147 -9.16 -0.50 20.62
N ALA A 148 -8.63 -0.81 19.43
CA ALA A 148 -8.44 0.18 18.37
C ALA A 148 -7.71 1.43 18.87
N ALA A 149 -6.65 1.22 19.66
CA ALA A 149 -5.90 2.30 20.25
C ALA A 149 -5.36 3.24 19.16
N ALA A 150 -5.40 4.55 19.43
CA ALA A 150 -4.76 5.56 18.60
C ALA A 150 -3.25 5.59 18.92
N SER A 151 -2.54 4.52 18.59
CA SER A 151 -1.09 4.35 18.86
C SER A 151 -0.23 4.52 17.61
N GLY A 152 -0.84 4.52 16.43
CA GLY A 152 -0.16 4.66 15.15
C GLY A 152 0.35 6.08 14.91
N ARG A 153 1.30 6.18 13.98
CA ARG A 153 2.01 7.42 13.68
C ARG A 153 2.12 7.68 12.18
N LEU A 154 2.25 8.95 11.84
CA LEU A 154 2.73 9.42 10.54
C LEU A 154 4.09 10.09 10.77
N VAL A 155 5.12 9.65 10.05
CA VAL A 155 6.47 10.20 10.15
C VAL A 155 6.98 10.64 8.79
N ARG A 156 7.87 11.64 8.78
CA ARG A 156 8.57 12.13 7.61
C ARG A 156 10.05 11.82 7.71
N ILE A 157 10.59 11.22 6.65
CA ILE A 157 12.02 10.95 6.47
C ILE A 157 12.51 11.86 5.35
N ASP A 158 13.32 12.86 5.70
CA ASP A 158 13.91 13.78 4.72
C ASP A 158 14.98 13.03 3.90
N LEU A 159 14.92 13.13 2.57
CA LEU A 159 15.85 12.43 1.67
C LEU A 159 17.03 13.32 1.35
N ASP A 160 17.86 13.55 2.36
CA ASP A 160 19.15 14.19 2.16
C ASP A 160 20.11 13.22 1.42
N GLU A 161 20.75 13.72 0.37
CA GLU A 161 21.76 12.97 -0.38
C GLU A 161 22.97 12.69 0.50
N ASP A 162 23.31 13.62 1.40
CA ASP A 162 24.49 13.58 2.28
C ASP A 162 24.24 12.83 3.60
N ALA A 163 23.01 12.38 3.88
CA ALA A 163 22.73 11.58 5.06
C ALA A 163 23.57 10.29 5.07
N VAL A 164 24.51 10.22 6.02
CA VAL A 164 25.53 9.17 6.11
C VAL A 164 24.99 7.87 6.74
N ALA A 165 24.01 7.97 7.63
CA ALA A 165 23.52 6.82 8.40
C ALA A 165 22.00 6.64 8.29
N PRO A 166 21.51 5.39 8.15
CA PRO A 166 20.08 5.08 8.19
C PRO A 166 19.49 5.32 9.60
N LEU A 167 18.21 5.71 9.64
CA LEU A 167 17.49 5.92 10.88
C LEU A 167 17.20 4.59 11.59
N THR A 168 17.62 4.46 12.85
CA THR A 168 17.43 3.24 13.63
C THR A 168 16.11 3.21 14.39
N THR A 169 15.51 4.38 14.63
CA THR A 169 14.20 4.51 15.29
C THR A 169 13.32 5.55 14.59
N PRO A 170 11.98 5.40 14.65
CA PRO A 170 11.05 6.42 14.17
C PRO A 170 11.16 7.78 14.85
N GLU A 171 11.62 7.84 16.10
CA GLU A 171 11.77 9.09 16.86
C GLU A 171 12.90 9.98 16.31
N ALA A 172 13.85 9.38 15.58
CA ALA A 172 14.86 10.13 14.85
C ALA A 172 14.33 10.71 13.52
N ALA A 173 13.12 10.33 13.11
CA ALA A 173 12.40 10.95 11.99
C ALA A 173 11.53 12.10 12.50
N HIS A 174 11.04 12.96 11.59
CA HIS A 174 10.12 14.03 11.96
C HIS A 174 8.72 13.45 12.15
N ILE A 175 8.23 13.45 13.39
CA ILE A 175 6.89 12.93 13.68
C ILE A 175 5.85 14.00 13.32
N ILE A 176 4.97 13.64 12.38
CA ILE A 176 3.93 14.54 11.86
C ILE A 176 2.65 14.42 12.68
N SER A 177 2.26 13.18 13.00
CA SER A 177 1.10 12.91 13.84
C SER A 177 1.40 11.76 14.76
N HIS A 178 1.12 11.99 16.05
CA HIS A 178 0.86 10.95 17.02
C HIS A 178 -0.65 10.71 17.05
N SER A 179 -1.10 9.51 17.41
CA SER A 179 -2.51 9.20 17.62
C SER A 179 -3.36 8.95 16.37
N LEU A 180 -2.84 8.14 15.46
CA LEU A 180 -3.61 7.56 14.36
C LEU A 180 -4.14 6.17 14.74
N VAL A 181 -5.39 5.89 14.37
CA VAL A 181 -6.05 4.61 14.64
C VAL A 181 -5.73 3.65 13.51
N TRP A 182 -4.64 2.90 13.68
CA TRP A 182 -4.16 1.91 12.71
C TRP A 182 -3.94 2.51 11.31
N PRO A 183 -3.01 3.48 11.15
CA PRO A 183 -2.70 4.08 9.87
C PRO A 183 -2.10 3.03 8.93
N ASN A 184 -2.62 2.98 7.72
CA ASN A 184 -2.30 1.94 6.74
C ASN A 184 -1.87 2.61 5.43
N GLY A 185 -2.73 2.68 4.42
CA GLY A 185 -2.45 3.39 3.18
C GLY A 185 -2.17 4.89 3.36
N ILE A 186 -1.29 5.40 2.50
CA ILE A 186 -1.01 6.84 2.37
C ILE A 186 -0.95 7.25 0.90
N ALA A 187 -1.47 8.43 0.57
CA ALA A 187 -1.37 9.00 -0.77
C ALA A 187 -1.27 10.53 -0.68
N ILE A 188 -0.54 11.15 -1.62
CA ILE A 188 -0.39 12.61 -1.70
C ILE A 188 -1.03 13.08 -3.01
N ALA A 189 -2.11 13.86 -2.89
CA ALA A 189 -2.85 14.40 -4.02
C ALA A 189 -3.01 15.91 -3.83
N ARG A 190 -2.55 16.71 -4.80
CA ARG A 190 -2.63 18.19 -4.77
C ARG A 190 -2.07 18.79 -3.47
N ASP A 191 -2.93 19.43 -2.69
CA ASP A 191 -2.67 20.12 -1.44
C ASP A 191 -2.96 19.23 -0.22
N ARG A 192 -3.07 17.91 -0.40
CA ARG A 192 -3.47 16.97 0.67
C ARG A 192 -2.63 15.71 0.74
N VAL A 193 -2.32 15.30 1.97
CA VAL A 193 -1.89 13.95 2.33
C VAL A 193 -3.08 13.20 2.91
N TRP A 194 -3.46 12.10 2.29
CA TRP A 194 -4.51 11.21 2.75
C TRP A 194 -3.90 10.03 3.50
N VAL A 195 -4.43 9.72 4.68
CA VAL A 195 -4.02 8.57 5.49
C VAL A 195 -5.25 7.74 5.85
N ALA A 196 -5.18 6.44 5.57
CA ALA A 196 -6.22 5.48 5.94
C ALA A 196 -6.08 5.07 7.41
N GLU A 197 -7.05 5.41 8.26
CA GLU A 197 -7.16 4.89 9.63
C GLU A 197 -8.06 3.64 9.62
N THR A 198 -7.45 2.46 9.44
CA THR A 198 -8.15 1.19 9.14
C THR A 198 -9.21 0.86 10.20
N ARG A 199 -8.81 0.81 11.47
CA ARG A 199 -9.72 0.52 12.60
C ARG A 199 -10.64 1.70 12.92
N GLY A 200 -10.24 2.91 12.54
CA GLY A 200 -11.06 4.12 12.66
C GLY A 200 -12.16 4.23 11.59
N ARG A 201 -12.14 3.37 10.56
CA ARG A 201 -13.09 3.39 9.41
C ARG A 201 -13.21 4.78 8.80
N ARG A 202 -12.08 5.44 8.61
CA ARG A 202 -12.02 6.83 8.14
C ARG A 202 -10.72 7.12 7.43
N LEU A 203 -10.74 8.14 6.59
CA LEU A 203 -9.53 8.79 6.11
C LEU A 203 -9.29 10.04 6.93
N ARG A 204 -8.04 10.28 7.31
CA ARG A 204 -7.60 11.56 7.84
C ARG A 204 -6.78 12.26 6.77
N THR A 205 -7.04 13.55 6.57
CA THR A 205 -6.26 14.37 5.66
C THR A 205 -5.40 15.37 6.41
N PHE A 206 -4.24 15.65 5.85
CA PHE A 206 -3.32 16.70 6.26
C PHE A 206 -3.08 17.62 5.08
N ASP A 207 -2.78 18.88 5.32
CA ASP A 207 -2.29 19.79 4.30
C ASP A 207 -0.93 19.29 3.76
N SER A 208 -0.68 19.31 2.46
CA SER A 208 0.59 18.80 1.92
C SER A 208 1.77 19.76 2.07
N HIS A 209 1.54 21.03 2.42
CA HIS A 209 2.60 22.02 2.61
C HIS A 209 3.12 22.01 4.05
N ASP A 210 2.24 22.14 5.04
CA ASP A 210 2.64 22.23 6.46
C ASP A 210 2.33 20.96 7.27
N LEU A 211 1.68 19.97 6.64
CA LEU A 211 1.28 18.71 7.27
C LEU A 211 0.34 18.88 8.47
N ALA A 212 -0.37 20.02 8.56
CA ALA A 212 -1.39 20.24 9.58
C ALA A 212 -2.63 19.37 9.30
N PRO A 213 -3.27 18.77 10.33
CA PRO A 213 -4.52 18.04 10.15
C PRO A 213 -5.62 18.93 9.55
N ARG A 214 -6.30 18.44 8.51
CA ARG A 214 -7.29 19.22 7.75
C ARG A 214 -8.72 18.70 7.94
N ALA A 215 -8.94 17.41 7.71
CA ALA A 215 -10.28 16.84 7.79
C ALA A 215 -10.28 15.34 8.14
N ILE A 216 -11.46 14.85 8.51
CA ILE A 216 -11.75 13.43 8.71
C ILE A 216 -12.94 13.07 7.82
N THR A 217 -12.77 12.05 6.98
CA THR A 217 -13.84 11.50 6.14
C THR A 217 -14.20 10.11 6.63
N ALA A 218 -15.38 9.95 7.21
CA ALA A 218 -15.87 8.65 7.66
C ALA A 218 -16.21 7.75 6.46
N LEU A 219 -15.94 6.45 6.60
CA LEU A 219 -16.21 5.45 5.58
C LEU A 219 -17.12 4.35 6.12
N SER A 220 -17.91 3.76 5.22
CA SER A 220 -18.77 2.61 5.54
C SER A 220 -18.00 1.30 5.77
N GLY A 221 -16.66 1.31 5.71
CA GLY A 221 -15.80 0.15 5.96
C GLY A 221 -14.40 0.57 6.39
N ALA A 222 -13.53 -0.40 6.66
CA ALA A 222 -12.17 -0.17 7.08
C ALA A 222 -11.25 0.05 5.86
N PRO A 223 -10.69 1.25 5.65
CA PRO A 223 -9.80 1.51 4.53
C PRO A 223 -8.46 0.79 4.71
N ASP A 224 -7.85 0.37 3.61
CA ASP A 224 -6.54 -0.30 3.57
C ASP A 224 -5.52 0.60 2.83
N ASN A 225 -4.97 0.18 1.68
CA ASN A 225 -4.06 1.04 0.92
C ASN A 225 -4.81 2.10 0.09
N LEU A 226 -4.12 3.21 -0.14
CA LEU A 226 -4.57 4.32 -0.97
C LEU A 226 -3.74 4.36 -2.26
N SER A 227 -4.33 4.84 -3.34
CA SER A 227 -3.60 5.12 -4.58
C SER A 227 -4.18 6.34 -5.25
N LEU A 228 -3.34 7.07 -5.99
CA LEU A 228 -3.80 8.25 -6.71
C LEU A 228 -4.67 7.82 -7.89
N LEU A 229 -5.76 8.56 -8.09
CA LEU A 229 -6.46 8.53 -9.35
C LEU A 229 -5.73 9.47 -10.31
N LEU A 230 -4.97 8.89 -11.23
CA LEU A 230 -4.35 9.67 -12.31
C LEU A 230 -5.45 10.14 -13.29
N PRO A 231 -5.39 11.38 -13.79
CA PRO A 231 -6.24 11.81 -14.90
C PRO A 231 -6.08 10.84 -16.08
N ALA A 232 -7.15 10.62 -16.85
CA ALA A 232 -7.00 10.00 -18.15
C ALA A 232 -6.15 10.93 -19.03
N ASP A 233 -5.29 10.37 -19.88
CA ASP A 233 -4.39 11.10 -20.81
C ASP A 233 -5.15 12.01 -21.81
N ASP A 234 -6.47 12.08 -21.74
CA ASP A 234 -7.38 12.72 -22.69
C ASP A 234 -7.53 14.24 -22.48
N GLY A 235 -6.71 14.86 -21.63
CA GLY A 235 -6.68 16.32 -21.45
C GLY A 235 -7.91 16.92 -20.74
N ASP A 236 -8.78 16.10 -20.15
CA ASP A 236 -9.86 16.60 -19.29
C ASP A 236 -9.32 16.88 -17.87
N ASP A 237 -8.66 18.02 -17.73
CA ASP A 237 -8.18 18.63 -16.48
C ASP A 237 -9.28 18.81 -15.41
N ARG A 238 -10.54 18.50 -15.73
CA ARG A 238 -11.70 18.65 -14.82
C ARG A 238 -11.96 17.42 -13.96
N ALA A 239 -11.37 16.26 -14.25
CA ALA A 239 -11.45 15.13 -13.34
C ALA A 239 -10.51 15.40 -12.16
N ALA A 240 -11.05 16.00 -11.10
CA ALA A 240 -10.30 16.27 -9.89
C ALA A 240 -9.59 14.98 -9.39
N PRO A 241 -8.25 14.98 -9.20
CA PRO A 241 -7.45 13.86 -8.73
C PRO A 241 -7.95 13.46 -7.35
N GLY A 242 -8.70 12.36 -7.34
CA GLY A 242 -9.15 11.72 -6.12
C GLY A 242 -8.17 10.67 -5.63
N VAL A 243 -8.59 9.96 -4.58
CA VAL A 243 -7.89 8.75 -4.12
C VAL A 243 -8.76 7.52 -4.35
N LEU A 244 -8.13 6.45 -4.80
CA LEU A 244 -8.68 5.10 -4.78
C LEU A 244 -8.39 4.47 -3.44
N VAL A 245 -9.39 3.80 -2.87
CA VAL A 245 -9.30 3.20 -1.55
C VAL A 245 -9.82 1.78 -1.63
N ALA A 246 -8.97 0.82 -1.24
CA ALA A 246 -9.44 -0.52 -0.93
C ALA A 246 -10.11 -0.51 0.44
N VAL A 247 -11.31 -1.08 0.54
CA VAL A 247 -12.12 -1.03 1.75
C VAL A 247 -12.58 -2.44 2.16
N HIS A 248 -12.35 -2.78 3.41
CA HIS A 248 -12.84 -4.00 4.04
C HIS A 248 -14.15 -3.72 4.78
N ASP A 249 -15.24 -4.35 4.34
CA ASP A 249 -16.55 -4.18 5.00
C ASP A 249 -16.57 -4.80 6.41
N SER A 250 -15.73 -5.80 6.65
CA SER A 250 -15.61 -6.47 7.95
C SER A 250 -14.17 -6.92 8.21
N LEU A 251 -13.50 -6.26 9.16
CA LEU A 251 -12.17 -6.67 9.63
C LEU A 251 -12.20 -8.06 10.29
N TRP A 252 -13.35 -8.44 10.88
CA TRP A 252 -13.54 -9.79 11.40
C TRP A 252 -13.49 -10.83 10.27
N ARG A 253 -14.23 -10.62 9.18
CA ARG A 253 -14.21 -11.55 8.05
C ARG A 253 -12.83 -11.60 7.37
N LEU A 254 -12.13 -10.47 7.30
CA LEU A 254 -10.74 -10.42 6.85
C LEU A 254 -9.83 -11.28 7.74
N ALA A 255 -9.96 -11.20 9.07
CA ALA A 255 -9.20 -12.02 10.00
C ALA A 255 -9.48 -13.53 9.81
N LEU A 256 -10.75 -13.91 9.64
CA LEU A 256 -11.11 -15.31 9.36
C LEU A 256 -10.51 -15.82 8.04
N LEU A 257 -10.53 -15.01 6.98
CA LEU A 257 -9.90 -15.32 5.68
C LEU A 257 -8.38 -15.47 5.80
N ARG A 258 -7.74 -14.55 6.55
CA ARG A 258 -6.30 -14.53 6.79
C ARG A 258 -5.84 -15.83 7.42
N ASP A 259 -6.54 -16.23 8.49
CA ASP A 259 -6.15 -17.32 9.36
C ASP A 259 -6.79 -18.67 8.95
N HIS A 260 -7.56 -18.70 7.86
CA HIS A 260 -8.30 -19.88 7.35
C HIS A 260 -9.20 -20.52 8.42
N LEU A 261 -9.85 -19.68 9.22
CA LEU A 261 -10.72 -20.10 10.31
C LEU A 261 -12.15 -20.35 9.82
N PHE A 262 -12.81 -21.35 10.41
CA PHE A 262 -14.21 -21.71 10.16
C PHE A 262 -14.55 -21.93 8.68
N GLY A 263 -13.59 -22.39 7.87
CA GLY A 263 -13.79 -22.64 6.45
C GLY A 263 -13.96 -21.37 5.60
N VAL A 264 -13.70 -20.17 6.14
CA VAL A 264 -13.78 -18.92 5.38
C VAL A 264 -12.65 -18.89 4.34
N ARG A 265 -13.04 -18.99 3.07
CA ARG A 265 -12.12 -18.94 1.92
C ARG A 265 -12.14 -17.63 1.15
N HIS A 266 -13.17 -16.82 1.36
CA HIS A 266 -13.40 -15.57 0.63
C HIS A 266 -13.88 -14.44 1.54
N ALA A 267 -13.43 -13.23 1.24
CA ALA A 267 -13.95 -12.00 1.80
C ALA A 267 -14.19 -11.00 0.68
N LYS A 268 -15.22 -10.17 0.85
CA LYS A 268 -15.64 -9.16 -0.12
C LYS A 268 -14.48 -8.23 -0.46
N SER A 269 -14.35 -7.89 -1.73
CA SER A 269 -13.45 -6.84 -2.21
C SER A 269 -14.28 -5.63 -2.60
N ARG A 270 -13.93 -4.48 -2.04
CA ARG A 270 -14.57 -3.22 -2.39
C ARG A 270 -13.53 -2.15 -2.66
N ILE A 271 -13.66 -1.48 -3.80
CA ILE A 271 -12.85 -0.32 -4.16
C ILE A 271 -13.77 0.86 -4.32
N ILE A 272 -13.45 1.96 -3.64
CA ILE A 272 -14.12 3.23 -3.78
C ILE A 272 -13.15 4.27 -4.34
N ARG A 273 -13.69 5.25 -5.05
CA ARG A 273 -13.04 6.54 -5.34
C ARG A 273 -13.56 7.55 -4.34
N LEU A 274 -12.69 8.32 -3.71
CA LEU A 274 -13.07 9.59 -3.10
C LEU A 274 -12.60 10.73 -3.99
N ASP A 275 -13.46 11.73 -4.17
CA ASP A 275 -13.05 13.01 -4.73
C ASP A 275 -12.51 13.96 -3.66
N ASP A 276 -12.19 15.18 -4.07
CA ASP A 276 -11.64 16.22 -3.19
C ASP A 276 -12.63 16.73 -2.14
N ASP A 277 -13.93 16.57 -2.37
CA ASP A 277 -14.96 16.95 -1.40
C ASP A 277 -15.21 15.82 -0.38
N GLY A 278 -14.51 14.69 -0.53
CA GLY A 278 -14.66 13.51 0.30
C GLY A 278 -15.89 12.67 -0.07
N GLN A 279 -16.52 12.94 -1.22
CA GLN A 279 -17.61 12.12 -1.70
C GLN A 279 -17.08 10.78 -2.22
N ALA A 280 -17.65 9.69 -1.70
CA ALA A 280 -17.27 8.34 -2.06
C ALA A 280 -18.16 7.75 -3.16
N PHE A 281 -17.53 7.17 -4.18
CA PHE A 281 -18.16 6.47 -5.30
C PHE A 281 -17.65 5.03 -5.34
N GLU A 282 -18.55 4.06 -5.39
CA GLU A 282 -18.15 2.66 -5.53
C GLU A 282 -17.72 2.38 -6.98
N LEU A 283 -16.51 1.86 -7.16
CA LEU A 283 -15.98 1.46 -8.47
C LEU A 283 -15.98 -0.05 -8.66
N LEU A 284 -15.84 -0.81 -7.57
CA LEU A 284 -15.86 -2.25 -7.58
C LEU A 284 -16.50 -2.77 -6.30
N VAL A 285 -17.44 -3.71 -6.47
CA VAL A 285 -17.95 -4.58 -5.42
C VAL A 285 -17.88 -6.01 -5.93
N ASP A 286 -17.06 -6.84 -5.30
CA ASP A 286 -16.92 -8.28 -5.56
C ASP A 286 -17.15 -9.05 -4.28
N ASP A 287 -17.92 -10.14 -4.33
CA ASP A 287 -18.21 -10.98 -3.16
C ASP A 287 -17.00 -11.77 -2.63
N GLY A 288 -15.87 -11.70 -3.34
CA GLY A 288 -14.63 -12.40 -3.04
C GLY A 288 -14.37 -13.59 -3.95
N SER A 289 -15.31 -13.95 -4.83
CA SER A 289 -15.19 -15.09 -5.75
C SER A 289 -14.15 -14.86 -6.84
N ARG A 290 -13.98 -13.61 -7.30
CA ARG A 290 -13.00 -13.24 -8.34
C ARG A 290 -11.70 -12.74 -7.73
N LEU A 291 -11.78 -11.97 -6.65
CA LEU A 291 -10.64 -11.51 -5.87
C LEU A 291 -11.07 -11.35 -4.42
N SER A 292 -10.42 -12.05 -3.50
CA SER A 292 -10.75 -11.97 -2.07
C SER A 292 -9.97 -10.88 -1.34
N ALA A 293 -10.68 -10.04 -0.58
CA ALA A 293 -10.11 -8.98 0.26
C ALA A 293 -9.06 -8.11 -0.45
N ALA A 294 -9.49 -7.38 -1.48
CA ALA A 294 -8.63 -6.40 -2.13
C ALA A 294 -8.01 -5.46 -1.09
N THR A 295 -6.70 -5.24 -1.19
CA THR A 295 -5.92 -4.41 -0.27
C THR A 295 -5.39 -3.16 -0.95
N THR A 296 -5.36 -3.12 -2.28
CA THR A 296 -4.95 -1.96 -3.08
C THR A 296 -5.63 -2.01 -4.45
N ALA A 297 -5.76 -0.84 -5.09
CA ALA A 297 -6.17 -0.74 -6.47
C ALA A 297 -5.54 0.46 -7.17
N LEU A 298 -5.31 0.33 -8.48
CA LEU A 298 -4.91 1.44 -9.35
C LEU A 298 -5.90 1.61 -10.50
N ALA A 299 -6.01 2.81 -11.03
CA ALA A 299 -6.71 3.07 -12.28
C ALA A 299 -5.72 3.57 -13.33
N ILE A 300 -5.76 2.97 -14.52
CA ILE A 300 -4.92 3.33 -15.67
C ILE A 300 -5.66 2.99 -16.96
N ASN A 301 -5.67 3.87 -17.96
CA ASN A 301 -6.25 3.63 -19.29
C ASN A 301 -7.66 3.01 -19.26
N GLU A 302 -8.60 3.63 -18.52
CA GLU A 302 -9.97 3.12 -18.30
C GLU A 302 -10.03 1.70 -17.69
N ARG A 303 -8.98 1.29 -16.98
CA ARG A 303 -8.92 -0.01 -16.31
C ARG A 303 -8.70 0.19 -14.82
N LEU A 304 -9.50 -0.50 -14.02
CA LEU A 304 -9.26 -0.67 -12.60
C LEU A 304 -8.50 -1.99 -12.40
N ILE A 305 -7.35 -1.94 -11.73
CA ILE A 305 -6.60 -3.14 -11.34
C ILE A 305 -6.63 -3.21 -9.82
N ALA A 306 -7.24 -4.26 -9.27
CA ALA A 306 -7.26 -4.53 -7.85
C ALA A 306 -6.35 -5.72 -7.51
N ALA A 307 -5.66 -5.64 -6.37
CA ALA A 307 -4.79 -6.68 -5.85
C ALA A 307 -5.13 -6.98 -4.38
N SER A 308 -4.76 -8.18 -3.93
CA SER A 308 -4.97 -8.63 -2.55
C SER A 308 -3.68 -9.18 -1.97
N ALA A 309 -3.45 -8.89 -0.68
CA ALA A 309 -2.38 -9.49 0.09
C ALA A 309 -2.58 -11.01 0.37
N TRP A 310 -3.78 -11.54 0.12
CA TRP A 310 -4.19 -12.88 0.52
C TRP A 310 -4.66 -13.77 -0.65
N ASP A 311 -4.60 -13.23 -1.86
CA ASP A 311 -4.98 -13.90 -3.12
C ASP A 311 -3.78 -13.98 -4.06
N ASP A 312 -3.83 -14.88 -5.04
CA ASP A 312 -2.74 -15.17 -5.98
C ASP A 312 -2.95 -14.55 -7.37
N ARG A 313 -3.89 -13.62 -7.47
CA ARG A 313 -4.37 -13.03 -8.72
C ARG A 313 -4.57 -11.52 -8.61
N LEU A 314 -4.64 -10.90 -9.78
CA LEU A 314 -5.10 -9.52 -9.95
C LEU A 314 -6.49 -9.55 -10.59
N LEU A 315 -7.35 -8.62 -10.19
CA LEU A 315 -8.61 -8.38 -10.88
C LEU A 315 -8.48 -7.14 -11.75
N VAL A 316 -8.73 -7.28 -13.04
CA VAL A 316 -8.69 -6.18 -14.01
C VAL A 316 -10.10 -5.96 -14.55
N CYS A 317 -10.65 -4.77 -14.30
CA CYS A 317 -11.99 -4.37 -14.73
C CYS A 317 -11.90 -3.19 -15.70
N ARG A 318 -12.86 -3.09 -16.63
CA ARG A 318 -13.07 -1.87 -17.40
C ARG A 318 -13.87 -0.88 -16.56
N LEU A 319 -13.38 0.35 -16.47
CA LEU A 319 -14.17 1.48 -15.97
C LEU A 319 -15.10 1.93 -17.10
N ILE A 320 -16.39 2.04 -16.81
CA ILE A 320 -17.40 2.50 -17.77
C ILE A 320 -17.91 3.85 -17.27
N ALA A 321 -17.97 4.85 -18.15
CA ALA A 321 -18.52 6.15 -17.80
C ALA A 321 -20.01 6.02 -17.49
N ARG A 322 -20.47 6.66 -16.41
CA ARG A 322 -21.85 6.56 -15.91
C ARG A 322 -22.93 6.91 -16.97
N LYS A 323 -22.60 7.74 -17.96
CA LYS A 323 -23.49 8.09 -19.09
C LYS A 323 -23.79 6.91 -20.04
N ASP A 324 -22.93 5.91 -20.09
CA ASP A 324 -23.13 4.74 -20.96
C ASP A 324 -24.07 3.69 -20.35
N GLU A 325 -24.30 3.76 -19.04
CA GLU A 325 -25.18 2.86 -18.31
C GLU A 325 -26.66 3.24 -18.51
N GLU A 326 -26.97 4.54 -18.58
CA GLU A 326 -28.30 5.07 -18.93
C GLU A 326 -28.70 4.81 -20.40
N ARG A 327 -27.74 4.51 -21.29
CA ARG A 327 -28.03 4.12 -22.69
C ARG A 327 -28.21 2.62 -22.90
N ARG A 328 -27.95 1.81 -21.86
CA ARG A 328 -28.05 0.35 -21.89
C ARG A 328 -29.22 -0.20 -21.07
N THR A 329 -29.98 0.69 -20.43
CA THR A 329 -31.25 0.39 -19.75
C THR A 329 -32.40 0.97 -20.58
#